data_AF-X0ZGP8-F1
#
_entry.id   AF-X0ZGP8-F1
#
_cell.length_a   1.000
_cell.length_b   1.000
_cell.length_c   1.000
_cell.angle_alpha   90.00
_cell.angle_beta   90.00
_cell.angle_gamma   90.00
#
_symmetry.space_group_name_H-M   'P 1'
#
loop_
_entity.id
_entity.type
_entity.pdbx_description
1 polymer ?
#
loop_
_entity_poly.entity_id
_entity_poly.type
_entity_poly.pdbx_seq_one_letter_code
_entity_poly.pdbx_strand_id
1 'polypeptide(L)'
;MEKQQFEFIGKKFDIKNIGKVTGREIYSCDVNIPGQLCAVVLRSPYSHAEIKKIDYTEAERMGAICIGPSEQLPHPLNHLH
;
A
#
# COMPACT_ATOMS: atom_id res chain seq x y z
N MET A 1 -33.59 -37.38 7.44
CA MET A 1 -32.51 -36.58 6.81
C MET A 1 -31.32 -36.65 7.75
N GLU A 2 -30.26 -37.34 7.34
CA GLU A 2 -29.00 -37.34 8.09
C GLU A 2 -28.47 -35.91 8.20
N LYS A 3 -28.15 -35.49 9.43
CA LYS A 3 -27.49 -34.20 9.64
C LYS A 3 -26.07 -34.32 9.11
N GLN A 4 -25.79 -33.70 7.98
CA GLN A 4 -24.43 -33.56 7.47
C GLN A 4 -23.56 -32.94 8.55
N GLN A 5 -22.57 -33.71 9.03
CA GLN A 5 -21.68 -33.27 10.09
C GLN A 5 -20.53 -32.50 9.44
N PHE A 6 -20.61 -31.18 9.46
CA PHE A 6 -19.60 -30.32 8.87
C PHE A 6 -18.30 -30.35 9.67
N GLU A 7 -17.18 -30.23 8.95
CA GLU A 7 -15.84 -30.30 9.56
C GLU A 7 -15.61 -29.15 10.54
N PHE A 8 -16.08 -27.94 10.22
CA PHE A 8 -15.80 -26.70 10.96
C PHE A 8 -17.01 -26.09 11.70
N ILE A 9 -18.25 -26.41 11.32
CA ILE A 9 -19.44 -25.78 11.92
C ILE A 9 -19.66 -26.32 13.34
N GLY A 10 -19.74 -25.41 14.32
CA GLY A 10 -20.02 -25.74 15.72
C GLY A 10 -18.80 -26.21 16.53
N LYS A 11 -17.59 -26.12 15.97
CA LYS A 11 -16.35 -26.51 16.66
C LYS A 11 -15.43 -25.31 16.86
N LYS A 12 -14.68 -25.31 17.97
CA LYS A 12 -13.60 -24.33 18.20
C LYS A 12 -12.44 -24.68 17.26
N PHE A 13 -12.15 -23.79 16.32
CA PHE A 13 -11.10 -23.96 15.33
C PHE A 13 -9.97 -22.96 15.58
N ASP A 14 -8.72 -23.41 15.51
CA ASP A 14 -7.56 -22.52 15.59
C ASP A 14 -7.30 -21.89 14.22
N ILE A 15 -7.53 -20.59 14.14
CA ILE A 15 -7.31 -19.76 12.95
C ILE A 15 -5.82 -19.43 12.72
N LYS A 16 -4.88 -20.09 13.42
CA LYS A 16 -3.43 -19.91 13.30
C LYS A 16 -2.99 -18.44 13.41
N ASN A 17 -3.54 -17.75 14.40
CA ASN A 17 -3.37 -16.30 14.57
C ASN A 17 -2.20 -15.93 15.50
N ILE A 18 -1.35 -16.90 15.84
CA ILE A 18 -0.21 -16.74 16.75
C ILE A 18 0.77 -15.70 16.21
N GLY A 19 1.00 -15.68 14.89
CA GLY A 19 1.88 -14.70 14.23
C GLY A 19 1.45 -13.26 14.48
N LYS A 20 0.15 -12.96 14.36
CA LYS A 20 -0.39 -11.60 14.57
C LYS A 20 -0.34 -11.16 16.03
N VAL A 21 -0.61 -12.06 16.98
CA VAL A 21 -0.56 -11.72 18.43
C VAL A 21 0.87 -11.64 18.97
N THR A 22 1.83 -12.29 18.30
CA THR A 22 3.26 -12.23 18.66
C THR A 22 4.05 -11.16 17.90
N GLY A 23 3.42 -10.47 16.94
CA GLY A 23 4.08 -9.48 16.08
C GLY A 23 5.11 -10.11 15.13
N ARG A 24 5.00 -11.41 14.85
CA ARG A 24 5.89 -12.14 13.93
C ARG A 24 5.36 -12.21 12.50
N GLU A 25 4.10 -11.84 12.30
CA GLU A 25 3.52 -11.71 10.98
C GLU A 25 4.17 -10.52 10.25
N ILE A 26 4.61 -10.74 9.01
CA ILE A 26 5.21 -9.69 8.18
C ILE A 26 4.12 -9.12 7.27
N TYR A 27 3.84 -7.83 7.42
CA TYR A 27 2.95 -7.08 6.55
C TYR A 27 3.73 -6.27 5.52
N SER A 28 3.05 -5.77 4.49
CA SER A 28 3.69 -5.02 3.41
C SER A 28 4.46 -3.78 3.90
N CYS A 29 4.04 -3.19 5.03
CA CYS A 29 4.73 -2.06 5.65
C CYS A 29 6.00 -2.44 6.41
N ASP A 30 6.19 -3.72 6.72
CA ASP A 30 7.36 -4.21 7.47
C ASP A 30 8.52 -4.60 6.53
N VAL A 31 8.24 -4.66 5.23
CA VAL A 31 9.20 -5.06 4.20
C VAL A 31 10.12 -3.88 3.88
N ASN A 32 11.44 -4.12 3.98
CA ASN A 32 12.49 -3.19 3.59
C ASN A 32 13.40 -3.86 2.56
N ILE A 33 13.39 -3.36 1.32
CA ILE A 33 14.19 -3.91 0.20
C ILE A 33 15.27 -2.89 -0.19
N PRO A 34 16.52 -3.32 -0.47
CA PRO A 34 17.54 -2.41 -1.00
C PRO A 34 17.06 -1.67 -2.27
N GLY A 35 17.14 -0.34 -2.26
CA GLY A 35 16.70 0.50 -3.38
C GLY A 35 15.20 0.81 -3.41
N GLN A 36 14.43 0.43 -2.38
CA GLN A 36 13.01 0.77 -2.28
C GLN A 36 12.80 2.29 -2.23
N LEU A 37 11.93 2.79 -3.11
CA LEU A 37 11.52 4.19 -3.12
C LEU A 37 10.31 4.40 -2.19
N CYS A 38 10.33 5.51 -1.45
CA CYS A 38 9.19 5.96 -0.65
C CYS A 38 8.43 7.06 -1.40
N ALA A 39 7.10 6.99 -1.38
CA ALA A 39 6.24 7.98 -2.02
C ALA A 39 5.43 8.75 -0.98
N VAL A 40 5.14 10.01 -1.29
CA VAL A 40 4.24 10.87 -0.52
C VAL A 40 3.21 11.47 -1.46
N VAL A 41 1.95 11.49 -1.05
CA VAL A 41 0.85 12.02 -1.86
C VAL A 41 0.38 13.35 -1.25
N LEU A 42 0.56 14.44 -1.99
CA LEU A 42 -0.02 15.74 -1.64
C LEU A 42 -1.53 15.72 -1.90
N ARG A 43 -2.34 16.11 -0.92
CA ARG A 43 -3.80 16.10 -0.99
C ARG A 43 -4.35 17.52 -0.86
N SER A 44 -5.44 17.79 -1.59
CA SER A 44 -6.19 19.04 -1.44
C SER A 44 -6.80 19.13 -0.03
N PRO A 45 -6.70 20.28 0.65
CA PRO A 45 -7.43 20.51 1.90
C PRO A 45 -8.93 20.80 1.67
N TYR A 46 -9.33 21.06 0.43
CA TYR A 46 -10.71 21.37 0.04
C TYR A 46 -11.39 20.14 -0.59
N SER A 47 -12.65 19.89 -0.19
CA SER A 47 -13.45 18.76 -0.70
C SER A 47 -13.75 18.85 -2.20
N HIS A 48 -13.86 20.07 -2.75
CA HIS A 48 -14.05 20.31 -4.18
C HIS A 48 -13.31 21.58 -4.59
N ALA A 49 -12.28 21.44 -5.40
CA ALA A 49 -11.49 22.54 -5.92
C ALA A 49 -10.84 22.15 -7.25
N GLU A 50 -10.67 23.14 -8.12
CA GLU A 50 -9.90 23.00 -9.35
C GLU A 50 -8.41 23.26 -9.07
N ILE A 51 -7.55 22.35 -9.52
CA ILE A 51 -6.10 22.50 -9.37
C ILE A 51 -5.61 23.40 -10.50
N LYS A 52 -5.30 24.66 -10.17
CA LYS A 52 -4.76 25.63 -11.16
C LYS A 52 -3.25 25.49 -11.36
N LYS A 53 -2.53 25.16 -10.29
CA LYS A 53 -1.06 25.06 -10.29
C LYS A 53 -0.60 24.17 -9.13
N ILE A 54 0.50 23.46 -9.34
CA ILE A 54 1.26 22.77 -8.31
C ILE A 54 2.69 23.32 -8.37
N ASP A 55 3.29 23.59 -7.22
CA ASP A 55 4.69 24.00 -7.10
C ASP A 55 5.52 22.82 -6.60
N TYR A 56 6.52 22.42 -7.39
CA TYR A 56 7.39 21.28 -7.12
C TYR A 56 8.79 21.68 -6.61
N THR A 57 9.07 22.99 -6.51
CA THR A 57 10.41 23.54 -6.24
C THR A 57 11.10 22.93 -5.02
N GLU A 58 10.34 22.71 -3.94
CA GLU A 58 10.89 22.15 -2.70
C GLU A 58 11.21 20.66 -2.85
N ALA A 59 10.32 19.89 -3.48
CA ALA A 59 10.52 18.46 -3.71
C ALA A 59 11.72 18.19 -4.64
N GLU A 60 11.90 19.03 -5.67
CA GLU A 60 13.07 18.97 -6.55
C GLU A 60 14.36 19.26 -5.78
N ARG A 61 14.35 20.27 -4.90
CA ARG A 61 15.53 20.61 -4.07
C ARG A 61 15.88 19.49 -3.08
N MET A 62 14.88 18.74 -2.61
CA MET A 62 15.09 17.58 -1.74
C MET A 62 15.65 16.36 -2.48
N GLY A 63 15.74 16.40 -3.82
CA GLY A 63 16.25 15.30 -4.64
C GLY A 63 15.22 14.20 -4.89
N ALA A 64 13.93 14.53 -4.96
CA ALA A 64 12.91 13.55 -5.30
C ALA A 64 13.13 12.97 -6.72
N ILE A 65 13.07 11.64 -6.82
CA ILE A 65 13.43 10.90 -8.04
C ILE A 65 12.32 11.00 -9.11
N CYS A 66 11.05 10.97 -8.68
CA CYS A 66 9.89 11.09 -9.54
C CYS A 66 8.90 12.08 -8.90
N ILE A 67 8.45 13.09 -9.66
CA ILE A 67 7.51 14.12 -9.21
C ILE A 67 6.53 14.41 -10.34
N GLY A 68 5.23 14.50 -10.03
CA GLY A 68 4.22 14.90 -10.99
C GLY A 68 2.83 14.34 -10.66
N PRO A 69 1.80 14.76 -11.40
CA PRO A 69 0.50 14.11 -11.38
C PRO A 69 0.63 12.65 -11.86
N SER A 70 -0.32 11.81 -11.46
CA SER A 70 -0.28 10.36 -11.73
C SER A 70 -0.09 10.00 -13.22
N GLU A 71 -0.57 10.84 -14.12
CA GLU A 71 -0.51 10.63 -15.57
C GLU A 71 0.89 10.79 -16.17
N GLN A 72 1.78 11.51 -15.48
CA GLN A 72 3.13 11.84 -15.97
C GLN A 72 4.20 10.92 -15.40
N LEU A 73 3.84 10.04 -14.46
CA LEU A 73 4.75 9.06 -13.88
C LEU A 73 4.99 7.91 -14.86
N PRO A 74 6.24 7.43 -14.99
CA PRO A 74 6.55 6.27 -15.81
C PRO A 74 5.73 5.07 -15.31
N HIS A 75 5.01 4.42 -16.23
CA HIS A 75 4.25 3.22 -15.87
C HIS A 75 5.24 2.12 -15.45
N PRO A 76 5.10 1.54 -14.25
CA PRO A 76 6.04 0.55 -13.74
C PRO A 76 6.07 -0.76 -14.56
N LEU A 77 5.19 -0.90 -15.55
CA LEU A 77 5.11 -2.07 -16.44
C LEU A 77 5.95 -1.94 -17.73
N ASN A 78 6.58 -0.79 -18.01
CA ASN A 78 7.34 -0.60 -19.26
C ASN A 78 8.80 -1.11 -19.21
N HIS A 79 9.25 -1.66 -18.08
CA HIS A 79 10.61 -2.19 -17.91
C HIS A 79 10.68 -3.66 -17.47
N LEU A 80 9.56 -4.38 -17.51
CA LEU A 80 9.49 -5.84 -17.33
C LEU A 80 9.43 -6.52 -18.71
N HIS A 81 10.57 -6.52 -19.40
CA HIS A 81 10.88 -7.39 -20.55
C HIS A 81 12.28 -7.96 -20.37
#